data_AF-A0A1G0QNW9-F1
#
_entry.id   AF-A0A1G0QNW9-F1
#
_cell.length_a   1.000
_cell.length_b   1.000
_cell.length_c   1.000
_cell.angle_alpha   90.00
_cell.angle_beta   90.00
_cell.angle_gamma   90.00
#
_symmetry.space_group_name_H-M   'P 1'
#
loop_
_entity.id
_entity.type
_entity.pdbx_description
1 polymer ?
#
loop_
_entity_poly.entity_id
_entity_poly.type
_entity_poly.pdbx_seq_one_letter_code
_entity_poly.pdbx_strand_id
1 'polypeptide(L)'
;MKDYTWSYKKEDVPLSVKIEHLIKYGDIDEINNAISEFSFNYCKEIWIGKVIPDQRFNRLNYFLARFVFNISTDRKEILDFLKQHQRKRFEGIDFEKLWNNYLVQHHLSEFP
;
A
#
# COMPACT_ATOMS: atom_id res chain seq x y z
N MET A 1 33.67 -7.98 -4.89
CA MET A 1 32.32 -7.35 -4.87
C MET A 1 32.04 -6.95 -3.44
N LYS A 2 31.71 -5.69 -3.17
CA LYS A 2 31.38 -5.22 -1.80
C LYS A 2 29.88 -5.44 -1.58
N ASP A 3 29.54 -6.21 -0.56
CA ASP A 3 28.16 -6.43 -0.12
C ASP A 3 27.69 -5.21 0.69
N TYR A 4 26.79 -4.41 0.12
CA TYR A 4 26.25 -3.17 0.71
C TYR A 4 25.09 -3.40 1.70
N THR A 5 25.02 -4.55 2.37
CA THR A 5 23.95 -4.88 3.32
C THR A 5 24.50 -5.01 4.74
N TRP A 6 24.92 -3.88 5.31
CA TRP A 6 25.63 -3.81 6.61
C TRP A 6 24.77 -4.08 7.86
N SER A 7 23.43 -4.21 7.80
CA SER A 7 22.64 -4.32 9.04
C SER A 7 21.33 -5.09 8.97
N TYR A 8 20.94 -5.62 7.81
CA TYR A 8 19.69 -6.38 7.73
C TYR A 8 19.94 -7.82 8.15
N LYS A 9 19.52 -8.16 9.38
CA LYS A 9 19.24 -9.57 9.70
C LYS A 9 18.16 -10.05 8.72
N LYS A 10 18.35 -11.23 8.13
CA LYS A 10 17.35 -11.92 7.26
C LYS A 10 16.15 -12.38 8.11
N GLU A 11 15.50 -11.46 8.79
CA GLU A 11 14.33 -11.73 9.62
C GLU A 11 13.13 -12.04 8.72
N ASP A 12 12.23 -12.88 9.22
CA ASP A 12 11.01 -13.33 8.55
C ASP A 12 10.13 -12.14 8.16
N VAL A 13 10.34 -11.64 6.94
CA VAL A 13 9.52 -10.57 6.39
C VAL A 13 8.06 -11.06 6.36
N PRO A 14 7.11 -10.31 6.95
CA PRO A 14 5.71 -10.69 6.95
C PRO A 14 5.22 -10.95 5.53
N LEU A 15 4.42 -12.01 5.35
CA LEU A 15 3.92 -12.39 4.02
C LEU A 15 3.21 -11.24 3.31
N SER A 16 2.47 -10.41 4.06
CA SER A 16 1.80 -9.23 3.52
C SER A 16 2.73 -8.17 2.93
N VAL A 17 3.99 -8.11 3.38
CA VAL A 17 5.02 -7.20 2.85
C VAL A 17 5.67 -7.81 1.62
N LYS A 18 5.87 -9.14 1.59
CA LYS A 18 6.37 -9.86 0.41
C LYS A 18 5.41 -9.72 -0.77
N ILE A 19 4.11 -9.94 -0.54
CA ILE A 19 3.07 -9.78 -1.56
C ILE A 19 2.96 -8.32 -2.01
N GLU A 20 3.01 -7.36 -1.09
CA GLU A 20 3.02 -5.94 -1.45
C GLU A 20 4.20 -5.59 -2.36
N HIS A 21 5.39 -6.12 -2.05
CA HIS A 21 6.58 -5.91 -2.87
C HIS A 21 6.44 -6.53 -4.26
N LEU A 22 5.96 -7.78 -4.33
CA LEU A 22 5.68 -8.47 -5.60
C LEU A 22 4.65 -7.72 -6.45
N ILE A 23 3.57 -7.22 -5.86
CA ILE A 23 2.55 -6.46 -6.61
C ILE A 23 3.10 -5.12 -7.13
N LYS A 24 4.04 -4.49 -6.42
CA LYS A 24 4.62 -3.20 -6.79
C LYS A 24 5.70 -3.30 -7.87
N TYR A 25 6.53 -4.34 -7.81
CA TYR A 25 7.76 -4.43 -8.60
C TYR A 25 7.89 -5.72 -9.40
N GLY A 26 7.04 -6.72 -9.14
CA GLY A 26 7.07 -7.98 -9.86
C GLY A 26 6.48 -7.87 -11.26
N ASP A 27 6.91 -8.77 -12.12
CA ASP A 27 6.39 -8.89 -13.47
C ASP A 27 5.01 -9.56 -13.49
N ILE A 28 4.29 -9.49 -14.61
CA ILE A 28 2.93 -10.06 -14.75
C ILE A 28 2.93 -11.56 -14.41
N ASP A 29 3.95 -12.30 -14.85
CA ASP A 29 4.07 -13.73 -14.59
C ASP A 29 4.32 -14.01 -13.09
N GLU A 30 5.13 -13.17 -12.43
CA GLU A 30 5.37 -13.28 -11.00
C GLU A 30 4.12 -12.95 -10.18
N ILE A 31 3.35 -11.95 -10.60
CA ILE A 31 2.08 -11.58 -9.97
C ILE A 31 1.06 -12.71 -10.12
N ASN A 32 0.97 -13.33 -11.31
CA ASN A 32 0.10 -14.48 -11.54
C ASN A 32 0.50 -15.68 -10.70
N ASN A 33 1.81 -15.96 -10.59
CA ASN A 33 2.33 -17.00 -9.71
C ASN A 33 1.99 -16.72 -8.24
N ALA A 34 2.17 -15.48 -7.77
CA ALA A 34 1.83 -15.08 -6.42
C ALA A 34 0.33 -15.21 -6.12
N ILE A 35 -0.54 -14.90 -7.08
CA ILE A 35 -1.99 -15.08 -6.98
C ILE A 35 -2.35 -16.57 -6.85
N SER A 36 -1.64 -17.44 -7.59
CA SER A 36 -1.84 -18.88 -7.50
C SER A 36 -1.37 -19.47 -6.16
N GLU A 37 -0.31 -18.90 -5.58
CA GLU A 37 0.31 -19.38 -4.34
C GLU A 37 -0.40 -18.88 -3.07
N PHE A 38 -0.77 -17.60 -3.02
CA PHE A 38 -1.27 -16.93 -1.81
C PHE A 38 -2.77 -16.64 -1.81
N SER A 39 -3.48 -17.09 -2.84
CA SER A 39 -4.90 -16.84 -3.15
C SER A 39 -5.22 -15.45 -3.69
N PHE A 40 -6.10 -15.43 -4.70
CA PHE A 40 -6.53 -14.21 -5.39
C PHE A 40 -7.12 -13.14 -4.45
N ASN A 41 -7.99 -13.56 -3.53
CA ASN A 41 -8.67 -12.63 -2.61
C ASN A 41 -7.67 -11.93 -1.68
N TYR A 42 -6.68 -12.67 -1.17
CA TYR A 42 -5.68 -12.11 -0.27
C TYR A 42 -4.75 -11.11 -0.98
N CYS A 43 -4.32 -11.44 -2.20
CA CYS A 43 -3.56 -10.51 -3.05
C CYS A 43 -4.36 -9.24 -3.35
N LYS A 44 -5.67 -9.38 -3.63
CA LYS A 44 -6.58 -8.25 -3.89
C LYS A 44 -6.74 -7.35 -2.66
N GLU A 45 -6.89 -7.92 -1.47
CA GLU A 45 -6.98 -7.16 -0.22
C GLU A 45 -5.70 -6.36 0.07
N ILE A 46 -4.53 -6.98 -0.13
CA ILE A 46 -3.25 -6.30 0.05
C ILE A 46 -3.08 -5.17 -0.97
N TRP A 47 -3.44 -5.42 -2.24
CA TRP A 47 -3.43 -4.39 -3.28
C TRP A 47 -4.32 -3.21 -2.89
N ILE A 48 -5.58 -3.46 -2.50
CA ILE A 48 -6.53 -2.42 -2.10
C ILE A 48 -6.04 -1.64 -0.88
N GLY A 49 -5.56 -2.35 0.16
CA GLY A 49 -5.20 -1.74 1.43
C GLY A 49 -3.86 -1.01 1.43
N LYS A 50 -2.88 -1.47 0.63
CA LYS A 50 -1.49 -0.97 0.71
C LYS A 50 -0.96 -0.33 -0.57
N VAL A 51 -1.46 -0.72 -1.74
CA VAL A 51 -0.92 -0.27 -3.04
C VAL A 51 -1.79 0.82 -3.67
N ILE A 52 -3.12 0.70 -3.60
CA ILE A 52 -4.04 1.73 -4.12
C ILE A 52 -3.83 3.12 -3.48
N PRO A 53 -3.62 3.25 -2.15
CA PRO A 53 -3.42 4.55 -1.52
C PRO A 53 -2.14 5.27 -1.96
N ASP A 54 -1.17 4.55 -2.53
CA ASP A 54 0.09 5.13 -2.99
C ASP A 54 -0.07 5.72 -4.40
N GLN A 55 -0.12 7.05 -4.46
CA GLN A 55 -0.31 7.81 -5.70
C GLN A 55 0.83 7.60 -6.71
N ARG A 56 2.01 7.15 -6.27
CA ARG A 56 3.14 6.86 -7.18
C ARG A 56 2.81 5.73 -8.15
N PHE A 57 1.90 4.84 -7.77
CA PHE A 57 1.53 3.66 -8.52
C PHE A 57 0.20 3.79 -9.27
N ASN A 58 -0.31 5.00 -9.53
CA ASN A 58 -1.60 5.20 -10.20
C ASN A 58 -1.74 4.46 -11.56
N ARG A 59 -0.67 4.44 -12.38
CA ARG A 59 -0.68 3.70 -13.67
C ARG A 59 -0.70 2.19 -13.46
N LEU A 60 0.09 1.71 -12.50
CA LEU A 60 0.13 0.30 -12.11
C LEU A 60 -1.22 -0.15 -11.55
N ASN A 61 -1.83 0.65 -10.68
CA ASN A 61 -3.15 0.38 -10.11
C ASN A 61 -4.24 0.27 -11.19
N TYR A 62 -4.21 1.13 -12.21
CA TYR A 62 -5.12 1.01 -13.35
C TYR A 62 -4.88 -0.28 -14.15
N PHE A 63 -3.61 -0.62 -14.39
CA PHE A 63 -3.23 -1.85 -15.07
C PHE A 63 -3.70 -3.10 -14.30
N LEU A 64 -3.39 -3.17 -13.00
CA LEU A 64 -3.79 -4.28 -12.13
C LEU A 64 -5.30 -4.41 -12.03
N ALA A 65 -6.03 -3.29 -11.87
CA ALA A 65 -7.49 -3.30 -11.82
C ALA A 65 -8.11 -3.89 -13.10
N ARG A 66 -7.54 -3.57 -14.26
CA ARG A 66 -8.08 -3.98 -15.57
C ARG A 66 -7.68 -5.40 -15.97
N PHE A 67 -6.40 -5.74 -15.82
CA PHE A 67 -5.84 -6.96 -16.40
C PHE A 67 -5.64 -8.09 -15.39
N VAL A 68 -5.39 -7.77 -14.12
CA VAL A 68 -5.09 -8.77 -13.09
C VAL A 68 -6.33 -9.09 -12.27
N PHE A 69 -6.98 -8.06 -11.71
CA PHE A 69 -8.14 -8.21 -10.83
C PHE A 69 -9.49 -8.14 -11.54
N ASN A 70 -9.48 -7.87 -12.85
CA ASN A 70 -10.64 -7.80 -13.75
C ASN A 70 -11.85 -7.09 -13.12
N ILE A 71 -11.64 -5.89 -12.56
CA ILE A 71 -12.66 -5.13 -11.84
C ILE A 71 -13.73 -4.60 -12.80
N SER A 72 -13.31 -4.06 -13.94
CA SER A 72 -14.18 -3.61 -15.04
C SER A 72 -13.34 -3.39 -16.30
N THR A 73 -14.00 -3.38 -17.46
CA THR A 73 -13.40 -2.97 -18.74
C THR A 73 -13.58 -1.47 -19.01
N ASP A 74 -14.57 -0.83 -18.36
CA ASP A 74 -14.80 0.61 -18.48
C ASP A 74 -13.76 1.37 -17.66
N ARG A 75 -13.11 2.33 -18.34
CA ARG A 75 -12.15 3.23 -17.72
C ARG A 75 -12.78 4.05 -16.60
N LYS A 76 -14.03 4.51 -16.74
CA LYS A 76 -14.69 5.34 -15.72
C LYS A 76 -14.90 4.56 -14.43
N GLU A 77 -15.45 3.35 -14.53
CA GLU A 77 -15.68 2.46 -13.39
C GLU A 77 -14.38 2.11 -12.65
N ILE A 78 -13.29 1.82 -13.37
CA ILE A 78 -11.98 1.59 -12.75
C ILE A 78 -11.50 2.82 -11.99
N LEU A 79 -11.59 4.01 -12.61
CA LEU A 79 -11.12 5.24 -11.97
C LEU A 79 -11.95 5.60 -10.73
N ASP A 80 -13.26 5.37 -10.76
CA ASP A 80 -14.12 5.60 -9.61
C ASP A 80 -13.84 4.59 -8.50
N PHE A 81 -13.62 3.31 -8.84
CA PHE A 81 -13.16 2.30 -7.88
C PHE A 81 -11.84 2.70 -7.21
N LEU A 82 -10.85 3.11 -8.00
CA LEU A 82 -9.55 3.54 -7.46
C LEU A 82 -9.69 4.76 -6.56
N LYS A 83 -10.51 5.76 -6.94
CA LYS A 83 -10.77 6.94 -6.11
C LYS A 83 -11.43 6.60 -4.78
N GLN A 84 -12.39 5.68 -4.76
CA GLN A 84 -13.06 5.25 -3.52
C GLN A 84 -12.08 4.58 -2.54
N HIS A 85 -11.08 3.86 -3.06
CA HIS A 85 -10.11 3.13 -2.26
C HIS A 85 -8.79 3.90 -2.03
N GLN A 86 -8.62 5.05 -2.67
CA GLN A 86 -7.60 6.05 -2.33
C GLN A 86 -7.99 6.77 -1.04
N ARG A 87 -8.02 6.05 0.09
CA ARG A 87 -8.03 6.73 1.39
C ARG A 87 -6.76 7.55 1.50
N LYS A 88 -6.87 8.85 1.81
CA LYS A 88 -5.68 9.62 2.14
C LYS A 88 -5.11 8.98 3.40
N ARG A 89 -3.81 8.66 3.40
CA ARG A 89 -3.09 8.09 4.56
C ARG A 89 -3.29 8.89 5.87
N PHE A 90 -3.81 10.11 5.77
CA PHE A 90 -4.07 11.05 6.87
C PHE A 90 -5.57 11.39 7.08
N GLU A 91 -6.50 10.82 6.31
CA GLU A 91 -7.93 11.00 6.58
C GLU A 91 -8.32 10.24 7.85
N GLY A 92 -8.52 10.97 8.94
CA GLY A 92 -8.77 10.45 10.29
C GLY A 92 -7.66 10.74 11.30
N ILE A 93 -6.56 11.36 10.87
CA ILE A 93 -5.55 11.90 11.78
C ILE A 93 -5.97 13.31 12.17
N ASP A 94 -6.55 13.42 13.37
CA ASP A 94 -6.75 14.70 14.03
C ASP A 94 -5.41 15.19 14.56
N PHE A 95 -4.74 16.00 13.75
CA PHE A 95 -3.43 16.58 14.07
C PHE A 95 -3.50 17.48 15.30
N GLU A 96 -4.63 18.14 15.54
CA GLU A 96 -4.87 18.97 16.72
C GLU A 96 -4.89 18.08 17.97
N LYS A 97 -5.63 16.98 17.95
CA LYS A 97 -5.65 16.02 19.05
C LYS A 97 -4.29 15.37 19.31
N LEU A 98 -3.54 15.03 18.25
CA LEU A 98 -2.19 14.48 18.40
C LEU A 98 -1.22 15.51 18.98
N TRP A 99 -1.28 16.75 18.51
CA TRP A 99 -0.46 17.85 19.00
C TRP A 99 -0.76 18.13 20.48
N ASN A 100 -2.03 18.20 20.85
CA ASN A 100 -2.46 18.37 22.23
C ASN A 100 -1.97 17.22 23.13
N ASN A 101 -2.09 15.97 22.69
CA ASN A 101 -1.57 14.82 23.44
C ASN A 101 -0.06 14.86 23.60
N TYR A 102 0.68 15.31 22.58
CA TYR A 102 2.13 15.46 22.62
C TYR A 102 2.55 16.56 23.61
N LEU A 103 1.89 17.72 23.57
CA LEU A 103 2.13 18.81 24.52
C LEU A 103 1.87 18.38 25.97
N VAL A 104 0.78 17.64 26.20
CA VAL A 104 0.45 17.07 27.52
C VAL A 104 1.50 16.06 27.99
N GLN A 105 1.97 15.16 27.11
CA GLN A 105 3.01 14.18 27.43
C GLN A 105 4.36 14.82 27.75
N HIS A 106 4.68 15.93 27.10
CA HIS A 106 5.96 16.63 27.26
C HIS A 106 5.89 17.87 28.15
N HIS A 107 4.76 18.12 28.82
CA HIS A 107 4.49 19.29 29.66
C HIS A 107 4.88 20.64 29.02
N LEU A 108 4.65 20.75 27.70
CA LEU A 108 4.92 21.96 26.95
C LEU A 108 3.65 22.81 26.93
N SER A 109 3.74 24.07 27.33
CA SER A 109 2.71 25.06 27.05
C SER A 109 2.84 25.56 25.62
N GLU A 110 1.72 25.79 24.93
CA GLU A 110 1.74 26.49 23.64
C GLU A 110 2.47 27.83 23.83
N PHE A 111 3.46 28.10 22.95
CA PHE A 111 4.17 29.36 22.99
C PHE A 111 3.22 30.49 22.60
N PRO A 112 3.20 31.61 23.34
CA PRO A 112 2.31 32.75 23.08
C PRO A 112 2.63 33.48 21.76
#